data_AF-A0A919BYJ5-F1
#
_entry.id   AF-A0A919BYJ5-F1
#
_cell.length_a   1.000
_cell.length_b   1.000
_cell.length_c   1.000
_cell.angle_alpha   90.00
_cell.angle_beta   90.00
_cell.angle_gamma   90.00
#
_symmetry.space_group_name_H-M   'P 1'
#
loop_
_entity.id
_entity.type
_entity.pdbx_description
1 polymer ?
#
loop_
_entity_poly.entity_id
_entity_poly.type
_entity_poly.pdbx_seq_one_letter_code
_entity_poly.pdbx_strand_id
1 'polypeptide(L)'
;MRNYPADEASREEVAIQASGDVVKARQTVRLLAQQAGLSLVNQTKLVTAASELGRNTLIYGGGGTAQAAIVRDVARVGVWVRFADTGPGIPDTELALTDGWTSGSGMGLGLSGARRLVDEFELDSTPGVGTTVTVLKWAR
;
A
#
# COMPACT_ATOMS: atom_id res chain seq x y z
N MET A 1 3.40 -0.81 -13.22
CA MET A 1 3.93 -2.03 -12.55
C MET A 1 3.76 -3.25 -13.47
N ARG A 2 4.53 -4.33 -13.31
CA ARG A 2 4.31 -5.56 -14.10
C ARG A 2 2.90 -6.08 -13.77
N ASN A 3 2.14 -6.53 -14.76
CA ASN A 3 0.81 -7.09 -14.51
C ASN A 3 0.98 -8.49 -13.92
N TYR A 4 1.29 -8.57 -12.62
CA TYR A 4 1.29 -9.83 -11.90
C TYR A 4 -0.16 -10.27 -11.84
N PRO A 5 -0.52 -11.44 -12.41
CA PRO A 5 -1.85 -11.98 -12.21
C PRO A 5 -1.96 -12.33 -10.73
N ALA A 6 -2.38 -11.36 -9.93
CA ALA A 6 -3.10 -11.66 -8.71
C ALA A 6 -4.29 -12.46 -9.22
N ASP A 7 -4.35 -13.74 -8.84
CA ASP A 7 -5.52 -14.55 -9.08
C ASP A 7 -6.71 -13.76 -8.53
N GLU A 8 -7.52 -13.17 -9.41
CA GLU A 8 -8.54 -12.19 -9.02
C GLU A 8 -9.56 -12.82 -8.06
N ALA A 9 -9.69 -14.15 -8.10
CA ALA A 9 -10.50 -14.95 -7.20
C ALA A 9 -9.96 -15.01 -5.75
N SER A 10 -8.74 -14.53 -5.48
CA SER A 10 -8.08 -14.58 -4.17
C SER A 10 -7.75 -13.21 -3.56
N ARG A 11 -8.25 -12.12 -4.16
CA ARG A 11 -8.05 -10.76 -3.65
C ARG A 11 -8.92 -10.53 -2.41
N GLU A 12 -8.27 -10.16 -1.33
CA GLU A 12 -8.93 -9.64 -0.13
C GLU A 12 -9.13 -8.14 -0.30
N GLU A 13 -10.32 -7.64 0.04
CA GLU A 13 -10.67 -6.22 -0.04
C GLU A 13 -11.19 -5.70 1.29
N VAL A 14 -10.74 -4.52 1.68
CA VAL A 14 -11.15 -3.81 2.90
C VAL A 14 -11.50 -2.37 2.53
N ALA A 15 -12.75 -1.98 2.75
CA ALA A 15 -13.15 -0.58 2.67
C ALA A 15 -12.49 0.22 3.80
N ILE A 16 -11.92 1.38 3.48
CA ILE A 16 -11.25 2.28 4.42
C ILE A 16 -12.14 3.50 4.64
N GLN A 17 -12.88 3.53 5.75
CA GLN A 17 -13.78 4.65 6.09
C GLN A 17 -13.51 5.20 7.49
N ALA A 18 -12.88 4.41 8.36
CA ALA A 18 -12.45 4.84 9.68
C ALA A 18 -11.10 4.22 10.07
N SER A 19 -10.50 4.71 11.15
CA SER A 19 -9.21 4.22 11.66
C SER A 19 -9.20 2.71 11.96
N GLY A 20 -10.35 2.15 12.36
CA GLY A 20 -10.50 0.70 12.58
C GLY A 20 -10.33 -0.12 11.31
N ASP A 21 -10.64 0.44 10.14
CA ASP A 21 -10.49 -0.28 8.88
C ASP A 21 -9.05 -0.31 8.39
N VAL A 22 -8.27 0.73 8.70
CA VAL A 22 -6.81 0.72 8.50
C VAL A 22 -6.17 -0.42 9.31
N VAL A 23 -6.66 -0.67 10.52
CA VAL A 23 -6.21 -1.81 11.35
C VAL A 23 -6.58 -3.14 10.70
N LYS A 24 -7.80 -3.29 10.17
CA LYS A 24 -8.23 -4.50 9.44
C LYS A 24 -7.37 -4.74 8.19
N ALA A 25 -7.18 -3.73 7.34
CA ALA A 25 -6.33 -3.84 6.15
C ALA A 25 -4.91 -4.25 6.51
N ARG A 26 -4.34 -3.68 7.57
CA ARG A 26 -3.03 -4.08 8.10
C ARG A 26 -2.98 -5.54 8.55
N GLN A 27 -4.04 -6.04 9.20
CA GLN A 27 -4.14 -7.44 9.62
C GLN A 27 -4.23 -8.37 8.42
N THR A 28 -5.06 -8.04 7.42
CA THR A 28 -5.16 -8.77 6.15
C THR A 28 -3.80 -8.87 5.46
N VAL A 29 -3.09 -7.75 5.30
CA VAL A 29 -1.74 -7.73 4.71
C VAL A 29 -0.76 -8.60 5.50
N ARG A 30 -0.81 -8.58 6.83
CA ARG A 30 0.04 -9.43 7.67
C ARG A 30 -0.25 -10.91 7.48
N LEU A 31 -1.52 -11.31 7.42
CA LEU A 31 -1.92 -12.70 7.19
C LEU A 31 -1.41 -13.20 5.83
N LEU A 32 -1.61 -12.42 4.78
CA LEU A 32 -1.10 -12.76 3.44
C LEU A 32 0.43 -12.82 3.41
N ALA A 33 1.13 -11.92 4.11
CA ALA A 33 2.58 -11.94 4.21
C ALA A 33 3.11 -13.21 4.91
N GLN A 34 2.41 -13.69 5.93
CA GLN A 34 2.74 -14.95 6.60
C GLN A 34 2.48 -16.15 5.67
N GLN A 35 1.33 -16.18 5.00
CA GLN A 35 0.96 -17.24 4.05
C GLN A 35 1.90 -17.31 2.84
N ALA A 36 2.35 -16.15 2.34
CA ALA A 36 3.34 -16.05 1.27
C ALA A 36 4.77 -16.39 1.71
N GLY A 37 5.01 -16.66 3.01
CA GLY A 37 6.31 -17.05 3.53
C GLY A 37 7.33 -15.91 3.62
N LEU A 38 6.89 -14.64 3.71
CA LEU A 38 7.82 -13.52 3.93
C LEU A 38 8.55 -13.71 5.26
N SER A 39 9.84 -13.33 5.30
CA SER A 39 10.58 -13.27 6.56
C SER A 39 9.94 -12.28 7.55
N LEU A 40 10.13 -12.45 8.86
CA LEU A 40 9.59 -11.52 9.87
C LEU A 40 9.95 -10.06 9.57
N VAL A 41 11.18 -9.80 9.11
CA VAL A 41 11.64 -8.47 8.70
C VAL A 41 10.81 -7.94 7.53
N ASN A 42 10.61 -8.74 6.48
CA ASN A 42 9.81 -8.32 5.32
C ASN A 42 8.32 -8.17 5.64
N GLN A 43 7.79 -9.03 6.50
CA GLN A 43 6.42 -8.87 6.99
C GLN A 43 6.27 -7.55 7.76
N THR A 44 7.24 -7.17 8.61
CA THR A 44 7.20 -5.89 9.34
C THR A 44 7.26 -4.71 8.39
N LYS A 45 8.21 -4.73 7.44
CA LYS A 45 8.35 -3.68 6.42
C LYS A 45 7.04 -3.47 5.63
N LEU A 46 6.45 -4.54 5.10
CA LEU A 46 5.21 -4.44 4.33
C LEU A 46 4.03 -3.93 5.17
N VAL A 47 3.92 -4.38 6.42
CA VAL A 47 2.84 -3.99 7.34
C VAL A 47 2.96 -2.53 7.78
N THR A 48 4.19 -2.04 7.98
CA THR A 48 4.44 -0.61 8.20
C THR A 48 4.04 0.21 6.97
N ALA A 49 4.45 -0.20 5.76
CA ALA A 49 4.04 0.48 4.53
C ALA A 49 2.51 0.51 4.37
N ALA A 50 1.83 -0.62 4.58
CA ALA A 50 0.37 -0.69 4.52
C ALA A 50 -0.33 0.21 5.54
N SER A 51 0.26 0.40 6.73
CA SER A 51 -0.28 1.30 7.76
C SER A 51 -0.21 2.76 7.32
N GLU A 52 0.93 3.18 6.76
CA GLU A 52 1.12 4.54 6.24
C GLU A 52 0.20 4.80 5.04
N LEU A 53 0.12 3.87 4.09
CA LEU A 53 -0.73 4.01 2.89
C LEU A 53 -2.22 4.00 3.23
N GLY A 54 -2.67 3.11 4.12
CA GLY A 54 -4.06 3.09 4.59
C GLY A 54 -4.43 4.37 5.34
N ARG A 55 -3.52 4.90 6.17
CA ARG A 55 -3.70 6.21 6.82
C ARG A 55 -3.81 7.33 5.78
N ASN A 56 -2.96 7.34 4.76
CA ASN A 56 -3.00 8.37 3.73
C ASN A 56 -4.31 8.33 2.93
N THR A 57 -4.76 7.13 2.56
CA THR A 57 -6.06 6.90 1.90
C THR A 57 -7.20 7.48 2.73
N LEU A 58 -7.19 7.24 4.05
CA LEU A 58 -8.22 7.75 4.95
C LEU A 58 -8.14 9.28 5.12
N ILE A 59 -6.97 9.82 5.46
CA ILE A 59 -6.82 11.22 5.90
C ILE A 59 -6.78 12.18 4.72
N TYR A 60 -6.03 11.85 3.67
CA TYR A 60 -5.86 12.72 2.51
C TYR A 60 -6.82 12.36 1.38
N GLY A 61 -7.14 11.08 1.23
CA GLY A 61 -8.10 10.61 0.23
C GLY A 61 -9.57 10.72 0.64
N GLY A 62 -9.85 10.92 1.94
CA GLY A 62 -11.23 10.93 2.48
C GLY A 62 -11.84 9.54 2.63
N GLY A 63 -11.03 8.48 2.55
CA GLY A 63 -11.46 7.09 2.52
C GLY A 63 -11.28 6.46 1.14
N GLY A 64 -11.50 5.15 1.06
CA GLY A 64 -11.25 4.39 -0.16
C GLY A 64 -11.26 2.89 0.07
N THR A 65 -10.40 2.17 -0.65
CA THR A 65 -10.29 0.71 -0.58
C THR A 65 -8.85 0.26 -0.48
N ALA A 66 -8.60 -0.77 0.32
CA ALA A 66 -7.37 -1.53 0.34
C ALA A 66 -7.63 -2.92 -0.25
N GLN A 67 -6.86 -3.30 -1.26
CA GLN A 67 -6.89 -4.62 -1.89
C GLN A 67 -5.55 -5.30 -1.65
N ALA A 68 -5.54 -6.60 -1.35
CA ALA A 68 -4.31 -7.35 -1.15
C ALA A 68 -4.43 -8.77 -1.67
N ALA A 69 -3.35 -9.31 -2.22
CA ALA A 69 -3.30 -10.69 -2.71
C ALA A 69 -1.88 -11.25 -2.65
N ILE A 70 -1.79 -12.58 -2.58
CA ILE A 70 -0.54 -13.29 -2.85
C ILE A 70 -0.35 -13.35 -4.37
N VAL A 71 0.81 -12.94 -4.85
CA VAL A 71 1.17 -12.99 -6.27
C VAL A 71 2.36 -13.92 -6.48
N ARG A 72 2.47 -14.45 -7.70
CA ARG A 72 3.55 -15.35 -8.12
C ARG A 72 4.18 -14.82 -9.41
N ASP A 73 5.50 -14.87 -9.49
CA ASP A 73 6.27 -14.54 -10.70
C ASP A 73 7.34 -15.61 -10.92
N VAL A 74 7.12 -16.52 -11.87
CA VAL A 74 7.97 -17.66 -12.28
C VAL A 74 8.61 -18.47 -11.14
N ALA A 75 9.53 -17.89 -10.36
CA ALA A 75 10.22 -18.49 -9.23
C ALA A 75 9.97 -17.79 -7.86
N ARG A 76 9.20 -16.70 -7.81
CA ARG A 76 8.99 -15.87 -6.62
C ARG A 76 7.53 -15.85 -6.20
N VAL A 77 7.32 -15.75 -4.88
CA VAL A 77 6.01 -15.52 -4.26
C VAL A 77 6.11 -14.22 -3.48
N GLY A 78 5.08 -13.37 -3.56
CA GLY A 78 5.05 -12.08 -2.92
C GLY A 78 3.64 -11.66 -2.52
N VAL A 79 3.54 -10.52 -1.87
CA VAL A 79 2.26 -9.90 -1.51
C VAL A 79 2.15 -8.57 -2.22
N TRP A 80 1.13 -8.48 -3.07
CA TRP A 80 0.69 -7.27 -3.75
C TRP A 80 -0.37 -6.58 -2.88
N VAL A 81 -0.26 -5.26 -2.75
CA VAL A 81 -1.23 -4.44 -2.02
C VAL A 81 -1.51 -3.17 -2.80
N ARG A 82 -2.78 -2.81 -2.95
CA ARG A 82 -3.23 -1.59 -3.60
C ARG A 82 -4.13 -0.80 -2.67
N PHE A 83 -3.85 0.48 -2.52
CA PHE A 83 -4.71 1.44 -1.86
C PHE A 83 -5.22 2.42 -2.90
N ALA A 84 -6.52 2.69 -2.90
CA ALA A 84 -7.15 3.60 -3.85
C ALA A 84 -8.21 4.46 -3.17
N ASP A 85 -8.20 5.74 -3.49
CA ASP A 85 -9.21 6.73 -3.10
C ASP A 85 -9.69 7.51 -4.32
N THR A 86 -10.81 8.22 -4.13
CA THR A 86 -11.35 9.19 -5.10
C THR A 86 -11.28 10.61 -4.52
N GLY A 87 -10.22 10.88 -3.76
CA GLY A 87 -10.02 12.14 -3.07
C GLY A 87 -9.47 13.24 -3.98
N PRO A 88 -8.87 14.30 -3.40
CA PRO A 88 -8.34 15.43 -4.15
C PRO A 88 -7.16 15.10 -5.09
N GLY A 89 -6.53 13.94 -4.94
CA GLY A 89 -5.28 13.61 -5.64
C GLY A 89 -4.07 14.40 -5.12
N ILE A 90 -2.91 14.16 -5.72
CA ILE A 90 -1.62 14.76 -5.40
C ILE A 90 -1.18 15.60 -6.60
N PRO A 91 -1.07 16.94 -6.48
CA PRO A 91 -0.67 17.83 -7.57
C PRO A 91 0.74 17.60 -8.11
N ASP A 92 1.68 17.33 -7.22
CA ASP A 92 3.08 17.09 -7.55
C ASP A 92 3.54 15.78 -6.89
N THR A 93 3.45 14.69 -7.65
CA THR A 93 3.81 13.35 -7.18
C THR A 93 5.31 13.18 -7.00
N GLU A 94 6.14 13.90 -7.76
CA GLU A 94 7.59 13.84 -7.62
C GLU A 94 8.02 14.47 -6.29
N LEU A 95 7.47 15.63 -5.97
CA LEU A 95 7.66 16.28 -4.67
C LEU A 95 7.16 15.39 -3.53
N ALA A 96 5.99 14.76 -3.69
CA ALA A 96 5.43 13.87 -2.66
C ALA A 96 6.28 12.62 -2.38
N LEU A 97 7.14 12.21 -3.33
CA LEU A 97 8.09 11.11 -3.19
C LEU A 97 9.49 11.55 -2.76
N THR A 98 9.71 12.86 -2.60
CA THR A 98 10.98 13.41 -2.11
C THR A 98 11.17 13.10 -0.63
N ASP A 99 12.39 12.75 -0.24
CA ASP A 99 12.72 12.39 1.13
C ASP A 99 12.52 13.56 2.09
N GLY A 100 11.90 13.29 3.24
CA GLY A 100 11.60 14.30 4.26
C GLY A 100 10.38 15.17 3.95
N TRP A 101 9.76 15.04 2.76
CA TRP A 101 8.49 15.69 2.49
C TRP A 101 7.35 14.99 3.25
N THR A 102 6.68 15.76 4.10
CA THR A 102 5.45 15.34 4.78
C THR A 102 4.33 16.30 4.40
N SER A 103 3.16 15.77 4.06
CA SER A 103 1.96 16.56 3.76
C SER A 103 1.27 17.10 5.04
N GLY A 104 1.92 17.08 6.20
CA GLY A 104 1.35 17.57 7.47
C GLY A 104 1.99 16.99 8.75
N SER A 105 1.39 17.33 9.89
CA SER A 105 1.84 17.15 11.29
C SER A 105 1.95 15.70 11.81
N GLY A 106 2.38 14.74 10.99
CA GLY A 106 2.57 13.35 11.39
C GLY A 106 4.04 12.99 11.56
N MET A 107 4.36 12.20 12.61
CA MET A 107 5.66 11.53 12.80
C MET A 107 5.85 10.30 11.86
N GLY A 108 5.02 10.18 10.82
CA GLY A 108 4.99 9.04 9.91
C GLY A 108 6.07 9.12 8.83
N LEU A 109 6.44 7.97 8.28
CA LEU A 109 7.46 7.82 7.24
C LEU A 109 7.03 8.44 5.89
N GLY A 110 5.73 8.73 5.72
CA GLY A 110 5.17 9.31 4.49
C GLY A 110 5.23 8.34 3.30
N LEU A 111 4.84 8.83 2.12
CA LEU A 111 4.87 8.06 0.87
C LEU A 111 6.30 7.61 0.52
N SER A 112 7.29 8.50 0.67
CA SER A 112 8.70 8.18 0.42
C SER A 112 9.22 7.08 1.34
N GLY A 113 8.83 7.07 2.61
CA GLY A 113 9.23 6.00 3.52
C GLY A 113 8.47 4.69 3.33
N ALA A 114 7.20 4.72 2.92
CA ALA A 114 6.51 3.49 2.49
C ALA A 114 7.20 2.85 1.28
N ARG A 115 7.64 3.66 0.30
CA ARG A 115 8.42 3.21 -0.88
C ARG A 115 9.70 2.48 -0.49
N ARG A 116 10.43 2.94 0.54
CA ARG A 116 11.69 2.30 1.00
C ARG A 116 11.51 0.91 1.62
N LEU A 117 10.29 0.57 2.04
CA LEU A 117 10.01 -0.68 2.76
C LEU A 117 9.65 -1.84 1.82
N VAL A 118 9.23 -1.53 0.60
CA VAL A 118 8.72 -2.48 -0.39
C VAL A 118 9.73 -2.68 -1.52
N ASP A 119 9.53 -3.71 -2.35
CA ASP A 119 10.44 -4.01 -3.47
C ASP A 119 9.99 -3.31 -4.75
N GLU A 120 8.68 -3.17 -4.94
CA GLU A 120 8.09 -2.37 -6.01
C GLU A 120 7.04 -1.42 -5.44
N PHE A 121 6.97 -0.23 -6.03
CA PHE A 121 6.08 0.84 -5.63
C PHE A 121 5.65 1.62 -6.88
N GLU A 122 4.35 1.84 -7.02
CA GLU A 122 3.74 2.64 -8.07
C GLU A 122 2.75 3.62 -7.43
N LEU A 123 2.81 4.87 -7.85
CA LEU A 123 1.90 5.93 -7.46
C LEU A 123 1.28 6.49 -8.73
N ASP A 124 -0.04 6.40 -8.82
CA ASP A 124 -0.87 7.05 -9.82
C ASP A 124 -1.78 8.02 -9.09
N SER A 125 -1.69 9.31 -9.40
CA SER A 125 -2.52 10.33 -8.78
C SER A 125 -2.81 11.43 -9.76
N THR A 126 -4.08 11.82 -9.84
CA THR A 126 -4.52 12.92 -10.69
C THR A 126 -5.31 13.92 -9.84
N PRO A 127 -4.95 15.22 -9.88
CA PRO A 127 -5.69 16.26 -9.16
C PRO A 127 -7.18 16.25 -9.49
N GLY A 128 -8.02 16.22 -8.45
CA GLY A 128 -9.48 16.17 -8.56
C GLY A 128 -10.07 14.80 -8.92
N VAL A 129 -9.24 13.76 -9.08
CA VAL A 129 -9.70 12.41 -9.44
C VAL A 129 -9.45 11.41 -8.30
N GLY A 130 -8.28 11.47 -7.67
CA GLY A 130 -7.92 10.59 -6.56
C GLY A 130 -6.49 10.08 -6.65
N THR A 131 -6.16 9.15 -5.75
CA THR A 131 -4.84 8.53 -5.66
C THR A 131 -4.95 7.02 -5.60
N THR A 132 -4.09 6.34 -6.35
CA THR A 132 -3.84 4.90 -6.25
C THR A 132 -2.36 4.67 -5.94
N VAL A 133 -2.08 3.95 -4.86
CA VAL A 133 -0.74 3.47 -4.53
C VAL A 133 -0.73 1.95 -4.56
N THR A 134 0.17 1.37 -5.33
CA THR A 134 0.36 -0.07 -5.44
C THR A 134 1.75 -0.45 -5.00
N VAL A 135 1.87 -1.46 -4.15
CA VAL A 135 3.15 -1.96 -3.63
C VAL A 135 3.24 -3.48 -3.72
N LEU A 136 4.47 -3.98 -3.79
CA LEU A 136 4.77 -5.40 -3.78
C LEU A 136 5.99 -5.70 -2.91
N LYS A 137 5.88 -6.77 -2.13
CA LYS A 137 6.99 -7.35 -1.37
C LYS A 137 7.15 -8.83 -1.69
N TRP A 138 8.35 -9.24 -2.07
CA TRP A 138 8.69 -10.63 -2.34
C TRP A 138 9.14 -11.36 -1.07
N ALA A 139 8.85 -12.66 -1.00
CA ALA A 139 9.28 -13.52 0.10
C ALA A 139 10.81 -13.64 0.16
N ARG A 140 11.42 -13.92 -1.01
CA ARG A 140 12.84 -13.84 -1.38
C ARG A 140 12.98 -13.77 -2.89
#